data_AF-A0A1T4ZDM9-F1
#
_entry.id   AF-A0A1T4ZDM9-F1
#
_cell.length_a   1.000
_cell.length_b   1.000
_cell.length_c   1.000
_cell.angle_alpha   90.00
_cell.angle_beta   90.00
_cell.angle_gamma   90.00
#
_symmetry.space_group_name_H-M   'P 1'
#
loop_
_entity.id
_entity.type
_entity.pdbx_description
1 polymer ?
#
loop_
_entity_poly.entity_id
_entity_poly.type
_entity_poly.pdbx_seq_one_letter_code
_entity_poly.pdbx_strand_id
1 'polypeptide(L)'
;MKTEFKAKFLQYVSNRKKEEGFTLIELLVVIIIIGILAAIALPSFLSQANKAKQSEAKQYLASINKGQQAYYVENTKFGATISELGIGIKTETNNYTYGAGLVALVGATATAAPATGLKPYASGVGLVGAAATDKTTQTLLCEGAVATAPVVPTIDGTAEPTCGAGMSAVTK
;
A
#
# COMPACT_ATOMS: atom_id res chain seq x y z
N MET A 1 -55.19 54.87 21.34
CA MET A 1 -53.77 54.55 21.06
C MET A 1 -53.46 53.07 20.79
N LYS A 2 -54.29 52.09 21.15
CA LYS A 2 -53.95 50.64 20.98
C LYS A 2 -54.14 50.06 19.57
N THR A 3 -54.81 50.77 18.67
CA THR A 3 -55.22 50.25 17.35
C THR A 3 -54.11 50.32 16.29
N GLU A 4 -53.30 51.38 16.27
CA GLU A 4 -52.20 51.51 15.29
C GLU A 4 -51.07 50.51 15.53
N PHE A 5 -50.74 50.23 16.79
CA PHE A 5 -49.71 49.25 17.13
C PHE A 5 -50.12 47.84 16.69
N LYS A 6 -51.41 47.53 16.84
CA LYS A 6 -51.99 46.26 16.40
C LYS A 6 -51.94 46.13 14.86
N ALA A 7 -52.21 47.21 14.14
CA ALA A 7 -52.12 47.24 12.68
C ALA A 7 -50.68 47.07 12.16
N LYS A 8 -49.70 47.80 12.73
CA LYS A 8 -48.28 47.65 12.35
C LYS A 8 -47.70 46.28 12.71
N PHE A 9 -48.13 45.69 13.83
CA PHE A 9 -47.72 44.34 14.21
C PHE A 9 -48.26 43.29 13.23
N LEU A 10 -49.54 43.38 12.84
CA LEU A 10 -50.13 42.48 11.85
C LEU A 10 -49.48 42.64 10.46
N GLN A 11 -49.11 43.87 10.08
CA GLN A 11 -48.40 44.13 8.83
C GLN A 11 -46.97 43.56 8.86
N TYR A 12 -46.26 43.62 10.00
CA TYR A 12 -44.93 43.02 10.16
C TYR A 12 -44.96 41.48 10.08
N VAL A 13 -45.97 40.84 10.67
CA VAL A 13 -46.16 39.38 10.58
C VAL A 13 -46.56 38.96 9.16
N SER A 14 -47.43 39.73 8.50
CA SER A 14 -47.85 39.47 7.11
C SER A 14 -46.74 39.69 6.07
N ASN A 15 -45.72 40.49 6.39
CA ASN A 15 -44.62 40.83 5.48
C ASN A 15 -43.35 39.99 5.72
N ARG A 16 -43.41 38.96 6.59
CA ARG A 16 -42.39 37.91 6.55
C ARG A 16 -42.53 37.17 5.22
N LYS A 17 -41.60 37.42 4.30
CA LYS A 17 -41.41 36.60 3.11
C LYS A 17 -41.46 35.14 3.54
N LYS A 18 -42.28 34.33 2.88
CA LYS A 18 -42.30 32.88 3.08
C LYS A 18 -40.89 32.39 2.73
N GLU A 19 -40.09 32.10 3.74
CA GLU A 19 -38.89 31.29 3.59
C GLU A 19 -39.38 29.92 3.11
N GLU A 20 -39.24 29.65 1.82
CA GLU A 20 -39.55 28.34 1.26
C GLU A 20 -38.51 27.35 1.79
N GLY A 21 -38.94 26.48 2.72
CA GLY A 21 -38.10 25.42 3.26
C GLY A 21 -37.94 24.29 2.25
N PHE A 22 -36.81 23.57 2.33
CA PHE A 22 -36.59 22.33 1.59
C PHE A 22 -37.74 21.34 1.82
N THR A 23 -38.26 20.76 0.74
CA THR A 23 -39.27 19.73 0.83
C THR A 23 -38.64 18.39 1.23
N LEU A 24 -39.40 17.54 1.92
CA LEU A 24 -38.95 16.18 2.27
C LEU A 24 -38.62 15.35 1.02
N ILE A 25 -39.34 15.59 -0.08
CA ILE A 25 -39.12 14.87 -1.33
C ILE A 25 -37.82 15.29 -2.01
N GLU A 26 -37.43 16.57 -1.94
CA GLU A 26 -36.13 17.03 -2.47
C GLU A 26 -34.98 16.39 -1.72
N LEU A 27 -35.03 16.34 -0.38
CA LEU A 27 -34.01 15.66 0.41
C LEU A 27 -33.97 14.15 0.10
N LEU A 28 -35.14 13.52 -0.10
CA LEU A 28 -35.22 12.10 -0.45
C LEU A 28 -34.54 11.80 -1.80
N VAL A 29 -34.78 12.62 -2.82
CA VAL A 29 -34.14 12.42 -4.14
C VAL A 29 -32.63 12.62 -4.04
N VAL A 30 -32.16 13.62 -3.26
CA VAL A 30 -30.72 13.87 -3.08
C VAL A 30 -30.03 12.67 -2.41
N ILE A 31 -30.60 12.11 -1.32
CA ILE A 31 -30.00 10.95 -0.65
C ILE A 31 -29.98 9.70 -1.55
N ILE A 32 -30.96 9.54 -2.44
CA ILE A 32 -30.99 8.46 -3.42
C ILE A 32 -29.84 8.62 -4.42
N ILE A 33 -29.64 9.82 -4.96
CA ILE A 33 -28.57 10.08 -5.93
C ILE A 33 -27.19 9.85 -5.30
N ILE A 34 -26.91 10.42 -4.12
CA ILE A 34 -25.62 10.20 -3.43
C ILE A 34 -25.45 8.73 -3.03
N GLY A 35 -26.53 8.01 -2.70
CA GLY A 35 -26.51 6.58 -2.40
C GLY A 35 -26.06 5.74 -3.59
N ILE A 36 -26.59 6.02 -4.79
CA ILE A 36 -26.18 5.34 -6.03
C ILE A 36 -24.71 5.64 -6.36
N LEU A 37 -24.30 6.90 -6.27
CA LEU A 37 -22.91 7.30 -6.53
C LEU A 37 -21.95 6.65 -5.54
N ALA A 38 -22.29 6.61 -4.25
CA ALA A 38 -21.49 5.99 -3.21
C ALA A 38 -21.34 4.48 -3.43
N ALA A 39 -22.41 3.78 -3.84
CA ALA A 39 -22.37 2.34 -4.09
C ALA A 39 -21.36 1.95 -5.18
N ILE A 40 -21.23 2.77 -6.23
CA ILE A 40 -20.28 2.53 -7.33
C ILE A 40 -18.86 3.00 -6.96
N ALA A 41 -18.75 4.15 -6.28
CA ALA A 41 -17.46 4.77 -5.98
C ALA A 41 -16.70 4.06 -4.84
N LEU A 42 -17.39 3.58 -3.81
CA LEU A 42 -16.78 3.01 -2.61
C LEU A 42 -15.86 1.81 -2.87
N PRO A 43 -16.25 0.77 -3.64
CA PRO A 43 -15.35 -0.37 -3.90
C PRO A 43 -14.09 0.05 -4.66
N SER A 44 -14.21 0.99 -5.61
CA SER A 44 -13.07 1.54 -6.34
C SER A 44 -12.13 2.31 -5.39
N PHE A 45 -12.70 3.17 -4.54
CA PHE A 45 -11.93 3.93 -3.56
C PHE A 45 -11.14 3.01 -2.60
N LEU A 46 -11.78 1.96 -2.07
CA LEU A 46 -11.12 0.99 -1.19
C LEU A 46 -9.98 0.24 -1.91
N SER A 47 -10.18 -0.14 -3.18
CA SER A 47 -9.12 -0.77 -3.99
C SER A 47 -7.93 0.17 -4.17
N GLN A 48 -8.17 1.44 -4.47
CA GLN A 48 -7.11 2.44 -4.66
C GLN A 48 -6.36 2.72 -3.34
N ALA A 49 -7.07 2.79 -2.21
CA ALA A 49 -6.46 2.91 -0.89
C ALA A 49 -5.56 1.71 -0.57
N ASN A 50 -6.00 0.49 -0.90
CA ASN A 50 -5.18 -0.71 -0.73
C ASN A 50 -3.95 -0.73 -1.66
N LYS A 51 -4.07 -0.26 -2.90
CA LYS A 51 -2.91 -0.11 -3.80
C LYS A 51 -1.90 0.91 -3.28
N ALA A 52 -2.36 2.02 -2.71
CA ALA A 52 -1.49 3.01 -2.09
C ALA A 52 -0.70 2.40 -0.92
N LYS A 53 -1.37 1.62 -0.05
CA LYS A 53 -0.71 0.86 1.03
C LYS A 53 0.29 -0.17 0.49
N GLN A 54 -0.06 -0.89 -0.58
CA GLN A 54 0.85 -1.87 -1.22
C GLN A 54 2.07 -1.20 -1.86
N SER A 55 1.98 0.06 -2.29
CA SER A 55 3.13 0.81 -2.81
C SER A 55 4.22 1.00 -1.77
N GLU A 56 3.84 1.15 -0.49
CA GLU A 56 4.78 1.21 0.64
C GLU A 56 5.69 -0.03 0.67
N ALA A 57 5.11 -1.23 0.63
CA ALA A 57 5.85 -2.49 0.64
C ALA A 57 6.82 -2.58 -0.55
N LYS A 58 6.38 -2.20 -1.75
CA LYS A 58 7.23 -2.20 -2.95
C LYS A 58 8.42 -1.26 -2.79
N GLN A 59 8.20 -0.06 -2.25
CA GLN A 59 9.27 0.93 -2.03
C GLN A 59 10.26 0.48 -0.95
N TYR A 60 9.75 -0.10 0.14
CA TYR A 60 10.57 -0.61 1.24
C TYR A 60 11.45 -1.78 0.76
N LEU A 61 10.86 -2.78 0.10
CA LEU A 61 11.61 -3.92 -0.44
C LEU A 61 12.60 -3.49 -1.54
N ALA A 62 12.26 -2.52 -2.39
CA ALA A 62 13.21 -1.96 -3.36
C ALA A 62 14.39 -1.27 -2.68
N SER A 63 14.16 -0.57 -1.57
CA SER A 63 15.20 0.09 -0.79
C SER A 63 16.07 -0.94 -0.05
N ILE A 64 15.48 -2.01 0.49
CA ILE A 64 16.22 -3.14 1.07
C ILE A 64 17.09 -3.81 0.00
N ASN A 65 16.57 -4.07 -1.19
CA ASN A 65 17.34 -4.66 -2.30
C ASN A 65 18.52 -3.77 -2.72
N LYS A 66 18.35 -2.44 -2.76
CA LYS A 66 19.45 -1.50 -3.01
C LYS A 66 20.47 -1.53 -1.89
N GLY A 67 20.02 -1.54 -0.64
CA GLY A 67 20.87 -1.66 0.54
C GLY A 67 21.69 -2.96 0.52
N GLN A 68 21.08 -4.09 0.19
CA GLN A 68 21.76 -5.38 0.07
C GLN A 68 22.84 -5.38 -1.02
N GLN A 69 22.57 -4.78 -2.18
CA GLN A 69 23.56 -4.64 -3.24
C GLN A 69 24.74 -3.76 -2.82
N ALA A 70 24.46 -2.59 -2.22
CA ALA A 70 25.50 -1.69 -1.72
C ALA A 70 26.35 -2.38 -0.63
N TYR A 71 25.69 -3.04 0.32
CA TYR A 71 26.36 -3.76 1.40
C TYR A 71 27.23 -4.91 0.86
N TYR A 72 26.79 -5.62 -0.17
CA TYR A 72 27.58 -6.65 -0.83
C TYR A 72 28.82 -6.07 -1.54
N VAL A 73 28.68 -4.91 -2.22
CA VAL A 73 29.83 -4.24 -2.85
C VAL A 73 30.86 -3.80 -1.82
N GLU A 74 30.44 -3.34 -0.66
CA GLU A 74 31.34 -2.88 0.41
C GLU A 74 31.96 -4.02 1.21
N ASN A 75 31.20 -5.09 1.49
CA ASN A 75 31.58 -6.12 2.46
C ASN A 75 31.79 -7.50 1.84
N THR A 76 31.57 -7.68 0.54
CA THR A 76 31.62 -8.96 -0.19
C THR A 76 30.70 -10.06 0.38
N LYS A 77 29.70 -9.66 1.17
CA LYS A 77 28.68 -10.52 1.78
C LYS A 77 27.37 -9.78 1.89
N PHE A 78 26.26 -10.50 1.96
CA PHE A 78 24.95 -9.90 2.21
C PHE A 78 24.72 -9.63 3.70
N GLY A 79 23.85 -8.68 4.01
CA GLY A 79 23.43 -8.38 5.39
C GLY A 79 22.35 -9.35 5.85
N ALA A 80 22.49 -9.89 7.07
CA ALA A 80 21.55 -10.86 7.63
C ALA A 80 20.25 -10.21 8.10
N THR A 81 20.32 -8.94 8.50
CA THR A 81 19.19 -8.19 9.03
C THR A 81 19.06 -6.84 8.33
N ILE A 82 17.86 -6.25 8.38
CA ILE A 82 17.60 -4.91 7.81
C ILE A 82 18.42 -3.83 8.54
N SER A 83 18.68 -4.02 9.84
CA SER A 83 19.45 -3.07 10.65
C SER A 83 20.91 -2.97 10.23
N GLU A 84 21.52 -4.06 9.76
CA GLU A 84 22.91 -4.07 9.28
C GLU A 84 23.11 -3.22 8.02
N LEU A 85 22.05 -3.04 7.23
CA LEU A 85 22.12 -2.29 5.98
C LEU A 85 22.23 -0.77 6.20
N GLY A 86 21.97 -0.26 7.41
CA GLY A 86 22.09 1.17 7.72
C GLY A 86 21.10 2.08 6.96
N ILE A 87 20.08 1.52 6.32
CA ILE A 87 19.14 2.24 5.43
C ILE A 87 18.01 2.99 6.16
N GLY A 88 17.92 2.90 7.49
CA GLY A 88 16.94 3.65 8.28
C GLY A 88 15.47 3.25 8.06
N ILE A 89 15.22 2.02 7.58
CA ILE A 89 13.87 1.51 7.34
C ILE A 89 13.31 0.88 8.61
N LYS A 90 12.06 1.21 8.95
CA LYS A 90 11.33 0.56 10.04
C LYS A 90 10.92 -0.86 9.64
N THR A 91 11.17 -1.83 10.50
CA THR A 91 10.78 -3.23 10.27
C THR A 91 9.29 -3.47 10.47
N GLU A 92 8.54 -2.52 11.03
CA GLU A 92 7.10 -2.62 11.22
C GLU A 92 6.43 -1.29 10.93
N THR A 93 5.32 -1.37 10.19
CA THR A 93 4.39 -0.26 9.94
C THR A 93 2.97 -0.74 10.20
N ASN A 94 1.99 0.17 10.10
CA ASN A 94 0.58 -0.21 10.26
C ASN A 94 0.10 -1.18 9.15
N ASN A 95 0.81 -1.26 8.03
CA ASN A 95 0.40 -2.03 6.86
C ASN A 95 1.22 -3.31 6.68
N TYR A 96 2.49 -3.33 7.11
CA TYR A 96 3.42 -4.42 6.83
C TYR A 96 4.43 -4.65 7.97
N THR A 97 4.81 -5.91 8.15
CA THR A 97 5.98 -6.34 8.93
C THR A 97 7.04 -6.84 7.97
N TYR A 98 8.25 -6.30 8.08
CA TYR A 98 9.38 -6.57 7.19
C TYR A 98 10.40 -7.49 7.85
N GLY A 99 10.78 -8.54 7.13
CA GLY A 99 11.87 -9.45 7.51
C GLY A 99 12.98 -9.44 6.46
N ALA A 100 14.19 -9.80 6.88
CA ALA A 100 15.29 -10.14 5.98
C ALA A 100 15.92 -11.46 6.40
N GLY A 101 16.52 -12.16 5.44
CA GLY A 101 17.23 -13.41 5.68
C GLY A 101 18.29 -13.65 4.62
N LEU A 102 19.27 -14.48 4.96
CA LEU A 102 20.32 -14.89 4.02
C LEU A 102 19.94 -16.16 3.29
N VAL A 103 20.42 -16.28 2.05
CA VAL A 103 20.39 -17.52 1.27
C VAL A 103 21.84 -17.94 1.05
N ALA A 104 22.37 -18.70 2.02
CA ALA A 104 23.77 -19.09 2.08
C ALA A 104 24.72 -17.89 1.79
N LEU A 105 25.69 -18.07 0.90
CA LEU A 105 26.60 -17.02 0.43
C LEU A 105 26.19 -16.45 -0.94
N VAL A 106 25.00 -16.83 -1.45
CA VAL A 106 24.59 -16.56 -2.83
C VAL A 106 23.51 -15.49 -2.94
N GLY A 107 22.88 -15.09 -1.83
CA GLY A 107 21.88 -14.04 -1.86
C GLY A 107 21.34 -13.63 -0.49
N ALA A 108 20.45 -12.66 -0.52
CA ALA A 108 19.58 -12.29 0.58
C ALA A 108 18.14 -12.16 0.11
N THR A 109 17.20 -12.43 1.01
CA THR A 109 15.77 -12.26 0.79
C THR A 109 15.21 -11.26 1.79
N ALA A 110 14.12 -10.62 1.40
CA ALA A 110 13.32 -9.81 2.28
C ALA A 110 11.84 -10.12 2.07
N THR A 111 11.04 -9.99 3.12
CA THR A 111 9.60 -10.23 3.09
C THR A 111 8.87 -9.02 3.61
N ALA A 112 7.67 -8.79 3.11
CA ALA A 112 6.70 -7.84 3.63
C ALA A 112 5.40 -8.61 3.90
N ALA A 113 5.21 -9.01 5.15
CA ALA A 113 4.01 -9.68 5.63
C ALA A 113 2.90 -8.63 5.80
N PRO A 114 1.75 -8.78 5.12
CA PRO A 114 0.69 -7.77 5.10
C PRO A 114 -0.17 -7.81 6.35
N ALA A 115 -0.67 -6.64 6.76
CA ALA A 115 -1.87 -6.53 7.57
C ALA A 115 -3.12 -7.01 6.77
N THR A 116 -4.24 -7.21 7.47
CA THR A 116 -5.48 -7.73 6.88
C THR A 116 -5.92 -6.99 5.61
N GLY A 117 -6.24 -7.75 4.56
CA GLY A 117 -6.78 -7.23 3.30
C GLY A 117 -5.75 -6.73 2.28
N LEU A 118 -4.45 -6.90 2.53
CA LEU A 118 -3.38 -6.54 1.60
C LEU A 118 -2.67 -7.79 1.02
N LYS A 119 -2.01 -7.60 -0.13
CA LYS A 119 -1.16 -8.63 -0.74
C LYS A 119 0.20 -8.69 -0.03
N PRO A 120 0.76 -9.89 0.18
CA PRO A 120 2.14 -10.04 0.64
C PRO A 120 3.12 -9.76 -0.50
N TYR A 121 4.31 -9.33 -0.12
CA TYR A 121 5.42 -9.18 -1.04
C TYR A 121 6.66 -9.87 -0.50
N ALA A 122 7.52 -10.33 -1.40
CA ALA A 122 8.84 -10.82 -1.06
C ALA A 122 9.83 -10.36 -2.12
N SER A 123 11.06 -10.11 -1.74
CA SER A 123 12.12 -9.73 -2.65
C SER A 123 13.37 -10.53 -2.38
N GLY A 124 14.25 -10.56 -3.38
CA GLY A 124 15.52 -11.25 -3.31
C GLY A 124 16.58 -10.48 -4.07
N VAL A 125 17.80 -10.51 -3.56
CA VAL A 125 19.01 -10.14 -4.28
C VAL A 125 19.88 -11.38 -4.32
N GLY A 126 20.14 -11.87 -5.53
CA GLY A 126 20.96 -13.07 -5.76
C GLY A 126 22.15 -12.76 -6.65
N LEU A 127 23.23 -13.48 -6.46
CA LEU A 127 24.36 -13.49 -7.38
C LEU A 127 24.06 -14.40 -8.56
N VAL A 128 24.17 -13.90 -9.78
CA VAL A 128 23.93 -14.64 -11.02
C VAL A 128 25.13 -14.48 -11.95
N GLY A 129 25.66 -15.59 -12.47
CA GLY A 129 26.80 -15.57 -13.38
C GLY A 129 26.97 -16.90 -14.10
N ALA A 130 27.52 -16.87 -15.31
CA ALA A 130 27.77 -18.05 -16.14
C ALA A 130 28.97 -18.90 -15.65
N ALA A 131 29.79 -18.36 -14.74
CA ALA A 131 30.95 -19.03 -14.14
C ALA A 131 31.23 -18.51 -12.72
N ALA A 132 32.13 -19.17 -11.98
CA ALA A 132 32.45 -18.85 -10.58
C ALA A 132 33.00 -17.43 -10.34
N THR A 133 33.56 -16.78 -11.37
CA THR A 133 34.32 -15.53 -11.25
C THR A 133 33.54 -14.26 -11.63
N ASP A 134 32.59 -14.35 -12.56
CA ASP A 134 31.83 -13.19 -13.07
C ASP A 134 30.38 -13.24 -12.60
N LYS A 135 30.18 -12.95 -11.31
CA LYS A 135 28.84 -12.87 -10.71
C LYS A 135 28.34 -11.44 -10.69
N THR A 136 27.09 -11.26 -11.10
CA THR A 136 26.35 -10.00 -11.04
C THR A 136 25.22 -10.10 -10.02
N THR A 137 24.85 -9.00 -9.36
CA THR A 137 23.69 -8.99 -8.47
C THR A 137 22.41 -8.77 -9.27
N GLN A 138 21.48 -9.72 -9.21
CA GLN A 138 20.14 -9.58 -9.76
C GLN A 138 19.11 -9.44 -8.65
N THR A 139 18.11 -8.59 -8.89
CA THR A 139 17.03 -8.35 -7.94
C THR A 139 15.71 -8.88 -8.47
N LEU A 140 14.91 -9.48 -7.60
CA LEU A 140 13.55 -9.89 -7.89
C LEU A 140 12.60 -9.33 -6.84
N LEU A 141 11.40 -8.94 -7.28
CA LEU A 141 10.27 -8.61 -6.44
C LEU A 141 9.10 -9.51 -6.82
N CYS A 142 8.46 -10.11 -5.82
CA CYS A 142 7.37 -11.05 -5.96
C CYS A 142 6.15 -10.56 -5.18
N GLU A 143 4.97 -10.81 -5.72
CA GLU A 143 3.69 -10.56 -5.05
C GLU A 143 2.87 -11.84 -4.93
N GLY A 144 2.13 -11.97 -3.83
CA GLY A 144 1.23 -13.11 -3.59
C GLY A 144 -0.25 -12.73 -3.62
N ALA A 145 -1.09 -13.73 -3.42
CA ALA A 145 -2.52 -13.54 -3.22
C ALA A 145 -2.82 -12.82 -1.89
N VAL A 146 -3.96 -12.13 -1.81
CA VAL A 146 -4.36 -11.39 -0.60
C VAL A 146 -4.41 -12.32 0.61
N ALA A 147 -3.91 -11.85 1.76
CA ALA A 147 -3.93 -12.57 3.04
C ALA A 147 -3.17 -13.91 3.06
N THR A 148 -2.24 -14.15 2.13
CA THR A 148 -1.29 -15.27 2.24
C THR A 148 0.01 -14.82 2.91
N ALA A 149 0.75 -15.76 3.51
CA ALA A 149 2.09 -15.48 4.00
C ALA A 149 3.05 -15.20 2.82
N PRO A 150 4.01 -14.27 2.96
CA PRO A 150 5.04 -14.07 1.95
C PRO A 150 5.94 -15.30 1.89
N VAL A 151 6.15 -15.82 0.68
CA VAL A 151 7.12 -16.90 0.43
C VAL A 151 8.38 -16.28 -0.15
N VAL A 152 9.53 -16.58 0.46
CA VAL A 152 10.83 -16.07 0.02
C VAL A 152 11.17 -16.55 -1.40
N PRO A 153 11.83 -15.72 -2.22
CA PRO A 153 12.31 -16.16 -3.53
C PRO A 153 13.37 -17.26 -3.43
N THR A 154 13.41 -18.10 -4.46
CA THR A 154 14.46 -19.11 -4.63
C THR A 154 15.68 -18.44 -5.27
N ILE A 155 16.84 -18.58 -4.61
CA ILE A 155 18.13 -18.06 -5.08
C ILE A 155 19.15 -19.20 -4.97
N ASP A 156 19.60 -19.72 -6.11
CA ASP A 156 20.55 -20.84 -6.16
C ASP A 156 22.00 -20.42 -6.49
N GLY A 157 22.19 -19.16 -6.90
CA GLY A 157 23.51 -18.61 -7.25
C GLY A 157 24.02 -18.98 -8.64
N THR A 158 23.19 -19.63 -9.46
CA THR A 158 23.51 -20.14 -10.81
C THR A 158 22.54 -19.64 -11.88
N ALA A 159 21.27 -19.45 -11.53
CA ALA A 159 20.22 -18.92 -12.40
C ALA A 159 19.65 -17.62 -11.82
N GLU A 160 18.80 -16.96 -12.61
CA GLU A 160 18.08 -15.78 -12.13
C GLU A 160 17.18 -16.14 -10.94
N PRO A 161 17.08 -15.28 -9.91
CA PRO A 161 16.15 -15.50 -8.81
C PRO A 161 14.74 -15.75 -9.33
N THR A 162 14.02 -16.66 -8.70
CA THR A 162 12.62 -16.99 -9.06
C THR A 162 11.69 -16.85 -7.87
N CYS A 163 10.42 -16.52 -8.12
CA CYS A 163 9.45 -16.37 -7.05
C CYS A 163 9.12 -17.72 -6.41
N GLY A 164 8.94 -17.71 -5.08
CA GLY A 164 8.48 -18.88 -4.35
C GLY A 164 7.05 -19.30 -4.75
N ALA A 165 6.67 -20.53 -4.40
CA ALA A 165 5.36 -21.09 -4.76
C ALA A 165 4.20 -20.17 -4.32
N GLY A 166 3.24 -19.94 -5.23
CA GLY A 166 2.08 -19.08 -4.98
C GLY A 166 2.36 -17.57 -5.10
N MET A 167 3.60 -17.18 -5.42
CA MET A 167 3.99 -15.79 -5.69
C MET A 167 4.29 -15.59 -7.18
N SER A 168 4.04 -14.40 -7.70
CA SER A 168 4.30 -14.01 -9.09
C SER A 168 5.27 -12.83 -9.15
N ALA A 169 6.13 -12.81 -10.16
CA ALA A 169 7.10 -11.72 -10.34
C ALA A 169 6.37 -10.41 -10.64
N VAL A 170 6.70 -9.36 -9.87
CA VAL A 170 6.26 -8.00 -10.15
C VAL A 170 7.19 -7.44 -11.21
N THR A 171 6.77 -7.53 -12.47
CA THR A 171 7.50 -6.94 -13.59
C THR A 171 7.55 -5.42 -13.41
N LYS A 172 8.71 -4.80 -13.72
CA LYS A 172 8.90 -3.34 -13.72
C LYS A 172 7.94 -2.65 -14.69
#